data_AF-A0A849UV77-F1
#
_entry.id   AF-A0A849UV77-F1
#
_cell.length_a   1.000
_cell.length_b   1.000
_cell.length_c   1.000
_cell.angle_alpha   90.00
_cell.angle_beta   90.00
_cell.angle_gamma   90.00
#
_symmetry.space_group_name_H-M   'P 1'
#
loop_
_entity.id
_entity.type
_entity.pdbx_description
1 polymer ?
#
loop_
_entity_poly.entity_id
_entity_poly.type
_entity_poly.pdbx_seq_one_letter_code
_entity_poly.pdbx_strand_id
1 'polypeptide(L)'
;MLLTNKHTKQYAVFYAICFVVCSFWHFYLGRTLSSISPIFFLNRLDISLNILLLTNIQHYIIENKWLQICLDFVYFLLPILLAYSFIKNKNAHKFFAISTSLFSIVYLLLFSIFSIISIEVFIAWMFVPLVFYASNSKSFYFMMHILRLLFLLFFLSTAIWKISTGAFFNIEQMSAILQIQHPAYLAENPNTFYAKVLNFYIKNENISYLFYASATLLELSFLIGFFTKKYDKILIVFFCLFLTFDYFLMGINYTQWLPFMGCLYFSKYKLDES
;
A
#
# COMPACT_ATOMS: atom_id res chain seq x y z
N MET A 1 26.56 11.46 -1.57
CA MET A 1 25.92 12.30 -0.53
C MET A 1 25.75 11.46 0.71
N LEU A 2 26.18 11.96 1.87
CA LEU A 2 26.10 11.26 3.15
C LEU A 2 24.70 11.41 3.75
N LEU A 3 24.23 10.35 4.42
CA LEU A 3 22.98 10.36 5.16
C LEU A 3 23.17 11.19 6.44
N THR A 4 22.39 12.26 6.58
CA THR A 4 22.45 13.16 7.75
C THR A 4 21.14 13.10 8.51
N ASN A 5 21.14 13.57 9.76
CA ASN A 5 19.90 13.71 10.55
C ASN A 5 18.86 14.64 9.88
N LYS A 6 19.28 15.54 8.99
CA LYS A 6 18.34 16.34 8.19
C LYS A 6 17.54 15.46 7.23
N HIS A 7 18.20 14.52 6.56
CA HIS A 7 17.55 13.59 5.63
C HIS A 7 16.57 12.65 6.34
N THR A 8 16.92 12.14 7.54
CA THR A 8 16.03 11.27 8.31
C THR A 8 14.77 12.02 8.76
N LYS A 9 14.91 13.28 9.20
CA LYS A 9 13.76 14.14 9.54
C LYS A 9 12.90 14.47 8.31
N GLN A 10 13.52 14.72 7.16
CA GLN A 10 12.79 14.92 5.90
C GLN A 10 11.97 13.68 5.52
N TYR A 11 12.52 12.47 5.72
CA TYR A 11 11.77 11.24 5.52
C TYR A 11 10.57 11.11 6.46
N ALA A 12 10.72 11.48 7.74
CA ALA A 12 9.62 11.50 8.70
C ALA A 12 8.49 12.47 8.30
N VAL A 13 8.85 13.67 7.81
CA VAL A 13 7.89 14.65 7.29
C VAL A 13 7.20 14.10 6.04
N PHE A 14 7.96 13.52 5.10
CA PHE A 14 7.40 12.89 3.90
C PHE A 14 6.40 11.79 4.25
N TYR A 15 6.75 10.89 5.18
CA TYR A 15 5.84 9.86 5.67
C TYR A 15 4.55 10.43 6.25
N ALA A 16 4.65 11.47 7.10
CA ALA A 16 3.48 12.11 7.71
C ALA A 16 2.58 12.77 6.66
N ILE A 17 3.16 13.45 5.66
CA ILE A 17 2.39 14.06 4.58
C ILE A 17 1.65 12.99 3.77
N CYS A 18 2.35 11.92 3.35
CA CYS A 18 1.71 10.80 2.65
C CYS A 18 0.56 10.23 3.49
N PHE A 19 0.77 10.05 4.80
CA PHE A 19 -0.26 9.51 5.68
C PHE A 19 -1.47 10.42 5.77
N VAL A 20 -1.28 11.72 6.01
CA VAL A 20 -2.39 12.68 6.13
C VAL A 20 -3.17 12.79 4.83
N VAL A 21 -2.49 12.87 3.68
CA VAL A 21 -3.15 12.97 2.37
C VAL A 21 -3.97 11.72 2.08
N CYS A 22 -3.39 10.53 2.23
CA CYS A 22 -4.10 9.27 1.99
C CYS A 22 -5.24 9.06 3.01
N SER A 23 -5.02 9.41 4.27
CA SER A 23 -6.03 9.31 5.34
C SER A 23 -7.21 10.24 5.09
N PHE A 24 -6.96 11.49 4.70
CA PHE A 24 -8.00 12.45 4.36
C PHE A 24 -8.84 11.93 3.18
N TRP A 25 -8.19 11.35 2.16
CA TRP A 25 -8.89 10.74 1.04
C TRP A 25 -9.78 9.57 1.47
N HIS A 26 -9.30 8.68 2.35
CA HIS A 26 -10.12 7.59 2.89
C HIS A 26 -11.29 8.09 3.72
N PHE A 27 -11.05 9.08 4.58
CA PHE A 27 -12.10 9.69 5.39
C PHE A 27 -13.18 10.32 4.50
N TYR A 28 -12.78 11.08 3.48
CA TYR A 28 -13.69 11.71 2.52
C TYR A 28 -14.55 10.68 1.77
N LEU A 29 -13.98 9.52 1.44
CA LEU A 29 -14.70 8.42 0.79
C LEU A 29 -15.53 7.56 1.76
N GLY A 30 -15.60 7.91 3.04
CA GLY A 30 -16.32 7.12 4.05
C GLY A 30 -15.70 5.74 4.26
N ARG A 31 -14.39 5.60 4.06
CA ARG A 31 -13.64 4.33 4.17
C ARG A 31 -12.94 4.23 5.52
N THR A 32 -13.70 4.38 6.59
CA THR A 32 -13.23 4.21 7.98
C THR A 32 -14.13 3.21 8.70
N LEU A 33 -13.66 2.61 9.81
CA LEU A 33 -14.48 1.65 10.55
C LEU A 33 -15.79 2.28 11.02
N SER A 34 -15.75 3.54 11.45
CA SER A 34 -16.95 4.28 11.87
C SER A 34 -17.87 4.70 10.72
N SER A 35 -17.49 4.54 9.46
CA SER A 35 -18.37 4.87 8.32
C SER A 35 -18.99 3.63 7.70
N ILE A 36 -18.40 2.45 7.93
CA ILE A 36 -18.85 1.20 7.34
C ILE A 36 -19.92 0.55 8.22
N SER A 37 -21.00 0.11 7.59
CA SER A 37 -22.05 -0.73 8.18
C SER A 37 -22.10 -2.07 7.46
N PRO A 38 -21.21 -3.03 7.80
CA PRO A 38 -21.11 -4.26 7.05
C PRO A 38 -22.32 -5.15 7.34
N ILE A 39 -22.95 -5.68 6.29
CA ILE A 39 -24.04 -6.67 6.41
C ILE A 39 -23.46 -8.07 6.61
N PHE A 40 -22.30 -8.34 6.01
CA PHE A 40 -21.59 -9.61 6.09
C PHE A 40 -20.12 -9.38 6.45
N PHE A 41 -19.53 -10.35 7.14
CA PHE A 41 -18.09 -10.42 7.35
C PHE A 41 -17.44 -11.17 6.19
N LEU A 42 -16.44 -10.55 5.57
CA LEU A 42 -15.68 -11.20 4.50
C LEU A 42 -14.57 -12.05 5.13
N ASN A 43 -14.71 -13.38 5.00
CA ASN A 43 -13.62 -14.29 5.33
C ASN A 43 -12.71 -14.49 4.11
N ARG A 44 -11.44 -14.10 4.25
CA ARG A 44 -10.41 -14.31 3.22
C ARG A 44 -9.49 -15.45 3.66
N LEU A 45 -8.82 -16.08 2.71
CA LEU A 45 -7.82 -17.14 2.97
C LEU A 45 -6.51 -16.58 3.55
N ASP A 46 -6.60 -15.75 4.59
CA ASP A 46 -5.48 -15.22 5.36
C ASP A 46 -5.54 -15.78 6.78
N ILE A 47 -4.47 -16.48 7.20
CA ILE A 47 -4.36 -17.10 8.52
C ILE A 47 -4.51 -16.05 9.62
N SER A 48 -3.94 -14.86 9.45
CA SER A 48 -3.98 -13.77 10.44
C SER A 48 -5.41 -13.27 10.64
N LEU A 49 -6.16 -13.14 9.54
CA LEU A 49 -7.57 -12.75 9.55
C LEU A 49 -8.43 -13.84 10.21
N ASN A 50 -8.16 -15.12 9.89
CA ASN A 50 -8.88 -16.24 10.51
C ASN A 50 -8.65 -16.30 12.03
N ILE A 51 -7.41 -16.10 12.50
CA ILE A 51 -7.10 -16.01 13.93
C ILE A 51 -7.90 -14.87 14.58
N LEU A 52 -7.97 -13.71 13.92
CA LEU A 52 -8.72 -12.57 14.43
C LEU A 52 -10.23 -12.87 14.50
N LEU A 53 -10.81 -13.50 13.47
CA LEU A 53 -12.21 -13.90 13.46
C LEU A 53 -12.57 -14.86 14.60
N LEU A 54 -11.66 -15.76 14.97
CA LEU A 54 -11.85 -16.68 16.10
C LEU A 54 -11.97 -15.96 17.46
N THR A 55 -11.45 -14.75 17.58
CA THR A 55 -11.55 -13.96 18.83
C THR A 55 -12.92 -13.32 19.03
N ASN A 56 -13.78 -13.28 18.01
CA ASN A 56 -15.06 -12.57 17.99
C ASN A 56 -14.98 -11.05 18.24
N ILE A 57 -13.78 -10.45 18.25
CA ILE A 57 -13.60 -9.01 18.44
C ILE A 57 -14.33 -8.18 17.37
N GLN A 58 -14.48 -8.74 16.16
CA GLN A 58 -15.17 -8.11 15.05
C GLN A 58 -16.65 -7.83 15.35
N HIS A 59 -17.34 -8.72 16.09
CA HIS A 59 -18.73 -8.53 16.48
C HIS A 59 -18.85 -7.40 17.50
N TYR A 60 -18.00 -7.42 18.52
CA TYR A 60 -17.98 -6.38 19.56
C TYR A 60 -17.72 -4.98 18.99
N ILE A 61 -16.85 -4.87 17.98
CA ILE A 61 -16.55 -3.59 17.33
C ILE A 61 -17.74 -3.07 16.53
N ILE A 62 -18.46 -3.93 15.80
CA ILE A 62 -19.63 -3.49 15.01
C ILE A 62 -20.76 -2.99 15.91
N GLU A 63 -21.01 -3.65 17.03
CA GLU A 63 -22.07 -3.29 17.97
C GLU A 63 -21.79 -1.95 18.70
N ASN A 64 -20.52 -1.54 18.80
CA ASN A 64 -20.11 -0.38 19.57
C ASN A 64 -19.57 0.76 18.71
N LYS A 65 -20.44 1.73 18.38
CA LYS A 65 -20.06 2.87 17.53
C LYS A 65 -18.90 3.70 18.08
N TRP A 66 -18.89 3.93 19.40
CA TRP A 66 -17.83 4.68 20.06
C TRP A 66 -16.47 3.99 19.96
N LEU A 67 -16.46 2.66 19.98
CA LEU A 67 -15.23 1.89 19.81
C LEU A 67 -14.68 2.06 18.39
N GLN A 68 -15.53 2.04 17.36
CA GLN A 68 -15.12 2.30 15.96
C GLN A 68 -14.50 3.70 15.82
N ILE A 69 -15.14 4.72 16.37
CA ILE A 69 -14.64 6.11 16.34
C ILE A 69 -13.30 6.21 17.08
N CYS A 70 -13.18 5.56 18.24
CA CYS A 70 -11.94 5.53 19.01
C CYS A 70 -10.81 4.86 18.20
N LEU A 71 -11.08 3.72 17.57
CA LEU A 71 -10.10 3.01 16.73
C LEU A 71 -9.66 3.87 15.53
N ASP A 72 -10.60 4.52 14.85
CA ASP A 72 -10.30 5.45 13.75
C ASP A 72 -9.44 6.61 14.24
N PHE A 73 -9.79 7.22 15.38
CA PHE A 73 -9.02 8.31 15.96
C PHE A 73 -7.58 7.89 16.31
N VAL A 74 -7.40 6.73 16.94
CA VAL A 74 -6.08 6.19 17.26
C VAL A 74 -5.28 5.87 15.99
N TYR A 75 -5.93 5.30 14.97
CA TYR A 75 -5.32 5.00 13.68
C TYR A 75 -4.73 6.26 13.04
N PHE A 76 -5.49 7.37 13.03
CA PHE A 76 -5.01 8.63 12.46
C PHE A 76 -3.99 9.36 13.34
N LEU A 77 -4.11 9.26 14.66
CA LEU A 77 -3.24 9.97 15.59
C LEU A 77 -1.82 9.37 15.65
N LEU A 78 -1.69 8.04 15.64
CA LEU A 78 -0.42 7.35 15.88
C LEU A 78 0.70 7.73 14.89
N PRO A 79 0.50 7.73 13.55
CA PRO A 79 1.52 8.16 12.60
C PRO A 79 1.99 9.60 12.77
N ILE A 80 1.08 10.50 13.18
CA ILE A 80 1.39 11.91 13.43
C ILE A 80 2.28 12.04 14.69
N LEU A 81 1.91 11.34 15.77
CA LEU A 81 2.71 11.29 17.01
C LEU A 81 4.08 10.66 16.77
N LEU A 82 4.14 9.62 15.93
CA LEU A 82 5.38 8.99 15.51
C LEU A 82 6.29 10.00 14.80
N ALA A 83 5.81 10.65 13.75
CA ALA A 83 6.60 11.63 13.01
C ALA A 83 7.06 12.79 13.91
N TYR A 84 6.16 13.33 14.75
CA TYR A 84 6.48 14.40 15.69
C TYR A 84 7.54 14.00 16.71
N SER A 85 7.37 12.84 17.36
CA SER A 85 8.32 12.34 18.37
C SER A 85 9.70 12.06 17.77
N PHE A 86 9.75 11.52 16.54
CA PHE A 86 10.99 11.29 15.81
C PHE A 86 11.70 12.59 15.45
N ILE A 87 10.99 13.59 14.91
CA ILE A 87 11.57 14.90 14.53
C ILE A 87 12.14 15.64 15.75
N LYS A 88 11.44 15.56 16.89
CA LYS A 88 11.86 16.16 18.16
C LYS A 88 12.90 15.31 18.92
N ASN A 89 13.36 14.19 18.35
CA ASN A 89 14.33 13.28 18.96
C ASN A 89 13.93 12.82 20.38
N LYS A 90 12.64 12.64 20.65
CA LYS A 90 12.17 12.12 21.95
C LYS A 90 12.34 10.61 21.97
N ASN A 91 12.79 10.02 23.08
CA ASN A 91 12.94 8.56 23.21
C ASN A 91 11.63 7.76 22.95
N ALA A 92 10.47 8.43 23.03
CA ALA A 92 9.16 7.85 22.75
C ALA A 92 8.95 7.39 21.29
N HIS A 93 9.77 7.82 20.32
CA HIS A 93 9.58 7.45 18.90
C HIS A 93 9.60 5.93 18.66
N LYS A 94 10.39 5.17 19.44
CA LYS A 94 10.45 3.71 19.35
C LYS A 94 9.12 3.05 19.70
N PHE A 95 8.53 3.51 20.80
CA PHE A 95 7.22 3.06 21.26
C PHE A 95 6.17 3.38 20.19
N PHE A 96 6.12 4.62 19.73
CA PHE A 96 5.18 5.01 18.68
C PHE A 96 5.41 4.25 17.36
N ALA A 97 6.64 3.90 16.98
CA ALA A 97 6.92 3.13 15.77
C ALA A 97 6.30 1.72 15.84
N ILE A 98 6.55 1.01 16.94
CA ILE A 98 6.01 -0.34 17.17
C ILE A 98 4.48 -0.28 17.31
N SER A 99 3.97 0.64 18.14
CA SER A 99 2.52 0.81 18.33
C SER A 99 1.82 1.16 17.04
N THR A 100 2.37 2.06 16.21
CA THR A 100 1.79 2.41 14.90
C THR A 100 1.74 1.21 13.98
N SER A 101 2.83 0.44 13.88
CA SER A 101 2.91 -0.75 13.04
C SER A 101 1.89 -1.81 13.48
N LEU A 102 1.95 -2.24 14.74
CA LEU A 102 1.05 -3.28 15.28
C LEU A 102 -0.42 -2.85 15.24
N PHE A 103 -0.72 -1.62 15.64
CA PHE A 103 -2.08 -1.10 15.60
C PHE A 103 -2.60 -1.03 14.16
N SER A 104 -1.77 -0.59 13.21
CA SER A 104 -2.15 -0.57 11.79
C SER A 104 -2.47 -1.98 11.29
N ILE A 105 -1.67 -3.00 11.63
CA ILE A 105 -1.95 -4.39 11.22
C ILE A 105 -3.32 -4.83 11.73
N VAL A 106 -3.59 -4.67 13.02
CA VAL A 106 -4.87 -5.10 13.62
C VAL A 106 -6.05 -4.30 13.04
N TYR A 107 -5.92 -2.97 12.98
CA TYR A 107 -6.94 -2.09 12.43
C TYR A 107 -7.28 -2.45 10.98
N LEU A 108 -6.26 -2.68 10.15
CA LEU A 108 -6.42 -2.96 8.73
C LEU A 108 -6.94 -4.38 8.48
N LEU A 109 -6.60 -5.36 9.33
CA LEU A 109 -7.22 -6.68 9.30
C LEU A 109 -8.73 -6.56 9.59
N LEU A 110 -9.13 -5.85 10.64
CA LEU A 110 -10.54 -5.59 10.95
C LEU A 110 -11.25 -4.88 9.80
N PHE A 111 -10.62 -3.84 9.25
CA PHE A 111 -11.14 -3.10 8.11
C PHE A 111 -11.35 -3.99 6.87
N SER A 112 -10.44 -4.93 6.61
CA SER A 112 -10.53 -5.87 5.48
C SER A 112 -11.62 -6.94 5.66
N ILE A 113 -12.04 -7.19 6.90
CA ILE A 113 -13.20 -8.05 7.18
C ILE A 113 -14.50 -7.30 6.86
N PHE A 114 -14.56 -6.00 7.17
CA PHE A 114 -15.77 -5.18 6.98
C PHE A 114 -15.89 -4.58 5.59
N SER A 115 -14.82 -4.58 4.80
CA SER A 115 -14.77 -3.95 3.48
C SER A 115 -14.25 -4.89 2.39
N ILE A 116 -14.64 -4.60 1.15
CA ILE A 116 -14.16 -5.33 -0.03
C ILE A 116 -12.67 -5.02 -0.30
N ILE A 117 -12.11 -3.98 0.33
CA ILE A 117 -10.71 -3.59 0.18
C ILE A 117 -9.83 -4.58 0.95
N SER A 118 -8.83 -5.10 0.26
CA SER A 118 -7.93 -6.09 0.80
C SER A 118 -6.77 -5.42 1.58
N ILE A 119 -6.16 -6.15 2.51
CA ILE A 119 -5.11 -5.62 3.40
C ILE A 119 -3.82 -5.26 2.64
N GLU A 120 -3.56 -5.92 1.52
CA GLU A 120 -2.34 -5.76 0.71
C GLU A 120 -2.17 -4.31 0.23
N VAL A 121 -3.30 -3.60 0.04
CA VAL A 121 -3.32 -2.19 -0.32
C VAL A 121 -2.63 -1.32 0.75
N PHE A 122 -2.55 -1.77 1.99
CA PHE A 122 -2.05 -0.98 3.12
C PHE A 122 -0.69 -1.44 3.68
N ILE A 123 0.01 -2.33 2.98
CA ILE A 123 1.31 -2.90 3.41
C ILE A 123 2.31 -1.83 3.84
N ALA A 124 2.41 -0.71 3.12
CA ALA A 124 3.35 0.35 3.48
C ALA A 124 3.05 0.95 4.87
N TRP A 125 1.79 1.08 5.25
CA TRP A 125 1.41 1.59 6.57
C TRP A 125 1.75 0.62 7.70
N MET A 126 1.79 -0.68 7.42
CA MET A 126 2.19 -1.69 8.38
C MET A 126 3.71 -1.67 8.62
N PHE A 127 4.51 -1.57 7.56
CA PHE A 127 5.96 -1.78 7.66
C PHE A 127 6.80 -0.50 7.72
N VAL A 128 6.41 0.59 7.04
CA VAL A 128 7.19 1.84 7.04
C VAL A 128 7.37 2.48 8.42
N PRO A 129 6.40 2.43 9.35
CA PRO A 129 6.62 2.91 10.72
C PRO A 129 7.87 2.33 11.39
N LEU A 130 8.23 1.07 11.08
CA LEU A 130 9.37 0.37 11.69
C LEU A 130 10.72 1.00 11.34
N VAL A 131 10.82 1.78 10.25
CA VAL A 131 12.04 2.54 9.95
C VAL A 131 12.35 3.54 11.07
N PHE A 132 11.31 4.11 11.69
CA PHE A 132 11.46 5.09 12.76
C PHE A 132 11.79 4.46 14.11
N TYR A 133 11.87 3.14 14.22
CA TYR A 133 12.44 2.47 15.40
C TYR A 133 13.95 2.74 15.56
N ALA A 134 14.62 3.04 14.45
CA ALA A 134 16.04 3.31 14.42
C ALA A 134 16.43 4.55 15.25
N SER A 135 17.41 4.37 16.15
CA SER A 135 17.90 5.44 17.02
C SER A 135 19.07 6.24 16.46
N ASN A 136 19.79 5.67 15.50
CA ASN A 136 20.98 6.26 14.90
C ASN A 136 20.89 6.17 13.36
N SER A 137 21.70 7.00 12.69
CA SER A 137 21.75 7.07 11.22
C SER A 137 22.05 5.71 10.58
N LYS A 138 22.89 4.89 11.23
CA LYS A 138 23.25 3.53 10.78
C LYS A 138 22.08 2.57 10.80
N SER A 139 21.36 2.47 11.91
CA SER A 139 20.16 1.63 12.02
C SER A 139 19.08 2.11 11.06
N PHE A 140 18.91 3.43 10.91
CA PHE A 140 17.93 4.00 10.00
C PHE A 140 18.25 3.64 8.54
N TYR A 141 19.53 3.77 8.17
CA TYR A 141 20.03 3.33 6.88
C TYR A 141 19.67 1.86 6.62
N PHE A 142 20.01 0.94 7.53
CA PHE A 142 19.71 -0.48 7.32
C PHE A 142 18.21 -0.78 7.26
N MET A 143 17.39 -0.21 8.14
CA MET A 143 15.94 -0.42 8.14
C MET A 143 15.31 0.07 6.83
N MET A 144 15.71 1.24 6.33
CA MET A 144 15.25 1.72 5.02
C MET A 144 15.67 0.80 3.88
N HIS A 145 16.86 0.19 3.93
CA HIS A 145 17.32 -0.73 2.90
C HIS A 145 16.55 -2.06 2.92
N ILE A 146 16.22 -2.56 4.11
CA ILE A 146 15.35 -3.73 4.27
C ILE A 146 13.98 -3.43 3.64
N LEU A 147 13.35 -2.30 3.98
CA LEU A 147 12.06 -1.94 3.38
C LEU A 147 12.13 -1.69 1.88
N ARG A 148 13.22 -1.11 1.39
CA ARG A 148 13.47 -0.99 -0.06
C ARG A 148 13.48 -2.38 -0.69
N LEU A 149 14.22 -3.34 -0.14
CA LEU A 149 14.28 -4.70 -0.70
C LEU A 149 12.93 -5.41 -0.65
N LEU A 150 12.17 -5.26 0.44
CA LEU A 150 10.80 -5.78 0.53
C LEU A 150 9.89 -5.16 -0.54
N PHE A 151 9.97 -3.84 -0.75
CA PHE A 151 9.21 -3.16 -1.79
C PHE A 151 9.54 -3.69 -3.20
N LEU A 152 10.83 -3.84 -3.53
CA LEU A 152 11.26 -4.45 -4.78
C LEU A 152 10.77 -5.90 -4.92
N LEU A 153 10.79 -6.65 -3.82
CA LEU A 153 10.34 -8.04 -3.77
C LEU A 153 8.84 -8.15 -4.07
N PHE A 154 7.99 -7.25 -3.56
CA PHE A 154 6.55 -7.31 -3.81
C PHE A 154 6.21 -7.17 -5.31
N PHE A 155 6.83 -6.21 -5.99
CA PHE A 155 6.66 -6.02 -7.44
C PHE A 155 7.19 -7.22 -8.22
N LEU A 156 8.41 -7.67 -7.90
CA LEU A 156 9.01 -8.82 -8.56
C LEU A 156 8.19 -10.10 -8.36
N SER A 157 7.71 -10.34 -7.14
CA SER A 157 6.88 -11.51 -6.80
C SER A 157 5.59 -11.52 -7.60
N THR A 158 4.95 -10.35 -7.77
CA THR A 158 3.72 -10.21 -8.57
C THR A 158 3.98 -10.55 -10.04
N ALA A 159 5.08 -10.08 -10.63
CA ALA A 159 5.46 -10.43 -12.00
C ALA A 159 5.73 -11.93 -12.16
N ILE A 160 6.50 -12.52 -11.24
CA ILE A 160 6.82 -13.95 -11.25
C ILE A 160 5.54 -14.78 -11.15
N TRP A 161 4.60 -14.40 -10.29
CA TRP A 161 3.33 -15.09 -10.14
C TRP A 161 2.48 -15.08 -11.43
N LYS A 162 2.44 -13.95 -12.14
CA LYS A 162 1.75 -13.85 -13.44
C LYS A 162 2.37 -14.75 -14.50
N ILE A 163 3.69 -14.92 -14.47
CA ILE A 163 4.41 -15.81 -15.38
C ILE A 163 4.19 -17.28 -14.98
N SER A 164 4.34 -17.61 -13.70
CA SER A 164 4.27 -19.01 -13.20
C SER A 164 2.87 -19.61 -13.33
N THR A 165 1.83 -18.80 -13.21
CA THR A 165 0.44 -19.23 -13.42
C THR A 165 0.06 -19.35 -14.89
N GLY A 166 0.95 -18.98 -15.82
CA GLY A 166 0.66 -18.95 -17.26
C GLY A 166 -0.17 -17.74 -17.69
N ALA A 167 -0.58 -16.87 -16.77
CA ALA A 167 -1.42 -15.70 -17.05
C ALA A 167 -0.77 -14.73 -18.04
N PHE A 168 0.56 -14.58 -18.00
CA PHE A 168 1.33 -13.78 -18.96
C PHE A 168 1.22 -14.26 -20.41
N PHE A 169 0.92 -15.55 -20.64
CA PHE A 169 0.83 -16.12 -21.99
C PHE A 169 -0.62 -16.20 -22.49
N ASN A 170 -1.60 -15.80 -21.68
CA ASN A 170 -3.00 -15.80 -22.07
C ASN A 170 -3.43 -14.41 -22.56
N ILE A 171 -3.79 -14.32 -23.85
CA ILE A 171 -4.18 -13.07 -24.51
C ILE A 171 -5.48 -12.49 -23.89
N GLU A 172 -6.39 -13.36 -23.47
CA GLU A 172 -7.70 -12.97 -22.93
C GLU A 172 -7.63 -12.51 -21.46
N GLN A 173 -6.49 -12.72 -20.79
CA GLN A 173 -6.37 -12.58 -19.34
C GLN A 173 -6.80 -11.19 -18.83
N MET A 174 -6.34 -10.13 -19.48
CA MET A 174 -6.65 -8.76 -19.05
C MET A 174 -8.12 -8.39 -19.31
N SER A 175 -8.67 -8.81 -20.46
CA SER A 175 -10.07 -8.58 -20.77
C SER A 175 -10.99 -9.31 -19.79
N ALA A 176 -10.64 -10.56 -19.42
CA ALA A 176 -11.35 -11.32 -18.40
C ALA A 176 -11.27 -10.64 -17.02
N ILE A 177 -10.10 -10.14 -16.63
CA ILE A 177 -9.92 -9.40 -15.37
C ILE A 177 -10.83 -8.16 -15.33
N LEU A 178 -10.85 -7.35 -16.39
CA LEU A 178 -11.69 -6.15 -16.45
C LEU A 178 -13.19 -6.48 -16.39
N GLN A 179 -13.63 -7.55 -17.05
CA GLN A 179 -15.02 -8.02 -16.98
C GLN A 179 -15.41 -8.46 -15.56
N ILE A 180 -14.53 -9.18 -14.86
CA ILE A 180 -14.78 -9.69 -13.51
C ILE A 180 -14.76 -8.57 -12.48
N GLN A 181 -13.91 -7.55 -12.65
CA GLN A 181 -13.75 -6.47 -11.68
C GLN A 181 -14.82 -5.38 -11.76
N HIS A 182 -15.33 -5.09 -12.97
CA HIS A 182 -16.29 -3.98 -13.18
C HIS A 182 -17.71 -4.38 -13.58
N PRO A 183 -18.27 -5.57 -13.22
CA PRO A 183 -19.57 -5.99 -13.74
C PRO A 183 -20.70 -5.07 -13.25
N ALA A 184 -20.68 -4.69 -11.97
CA ALA A 184 -21.67 -3.79 -11.39
C ALA A 184 -21.60 -2.39 -12.03
N TYR A 185 -20.40 -1.84 -12.20
CA TYR A 185 -20.23 -0.53 -12.82
C TYR A 185 -20.70 -0.50 -14.28
N LEU A 186 -20.37 -1.53 -15.06
CA LEU A 186 -20.79 -1.63 -16.46
C LEU A 186 -22.30 -1.82 -16.60
N ALA A 187 -22.95 -2.50 -15.65
CA ALA A 187 -24.40 -2.68 -15.63
C ALA A 187 -25.15 -1.39 -15.24
N GLU A 188 -24.67 -0.68 -14.22
CA GLU A 188 -25.32 0.53 -13.72
C GLU A 188 -25.08 1.77 -14.61
N ASN A 189 -23.88 1.89 -15.19
CA ASN A 189 -23.42 3.11 -15.86
C ASN A 189 -22.90 2.89 -17.30
N PRO A 190 -23.64 2.19 -18.18
CA PRO A 190 -23.13 1.70 -19.46
C PRO A 190 -22.70 2.80 -20.44
N ASN A 191 -23.29 3.99 -20.33
CA ASN A 191 -23.07 5.09 -21.29
C ASN A 191 -21.97 6.08 -20.88
N THR A 192 -21.36 5.90 -19.70
CA THR A 192 -20.32 6.79 -19.20
C THR A 192 -19.04 6.67 -20.03
N PHE A 193 -18.23 7.74 -20.07
CA PHE A 193 -16.93 7.73 -20.76
C PHE A 193 -16.06 6.58 -20.24
N TYR A 194 -16.01 6.37 -18.92
CA TYR A 194 -15.23 5.31 -18.32
C TYR A 194 -15.73 3.91 -18.74
N ALA A 195 -17.06 3.66 -18.75
CA ALA A 195 -17.60 2.39 -19.25
C ALA A 195 -17.26 2.14 -20.73
N LYS A 196 -17.22 3.17 -21.56
CA LYS A 196 -16.80 3.07 -22.97
C LYS A 196 -15.32 2.69 -23.08
N VAL A 197 -14.46 3.28 -22.25
CA VAL A 197 -13.02 2.93 -22.18
C VAL A 197 -12.84 1.48 -21.75
N LEU A 198 -13.51 1.04 -20.67
CA LEU A 198 -13.46 -0.35 -20.22
C LEU A 198 -13.93 -1.32 -21.32
N ASN A 199 -15.08 -1.03 -21.95
CA ASN A 199 -15.61 -1.84 -23.04
C ASN A 199 -14.67 -1.88 -24.26
N PHE A 200 -13.93 -0.81 -24.54
CA PHE A 200 -12.92 -0.80 -25.60
C PHE A 200 -11.79 -1.81 -25.31
N TYR A 201 -11.23 -1.80 -24.09
CA TYR A 201 -10.19 -2.76 -23.71
C TYR A 201 -10.72 -4.19 -23.65
N ILE A 202 -11.91 -4.40 -23.10
CA ILE A 202 -12.54 -5.72 -23.03
C ILE A 202 -12.73 -6.33 -24.43
N LYS A 203 -13.18 -5.54 -25.41
CA LYS A 203 -13.41 -6.01 -26.79
C LYS A 203 -12.13 -6.16 -27.62
N ASN A 204 -11.08 -5.41 -27.30
CA ASN A 204 -9.82 -5.44 -28.04
C ASN A 204 -8.75 -6.19 -27.24
N GLU A 205 -8.87 -7.52 -27.21
CA GLU A 205 -8.02 -8.42 -26.41
C GLU A 205 -6.53 -8.21 -26.67
N ASN A 206 -6.10 -8.01 -27.93
CA ASN A 206 -4.69 -7.75 -28.24
C ASN A 206 -4.15 -6.47 -27.57
N ILE A 207 -4.95 -5.40 -27.53
CA ILE A 207 -4.55 -4.14 -26.89
C ILE A 207 -4.53 -4.32 -25.37
N SER A 208 -5.55 -5.00 -24.84
CA SER A 208 -5.66 -5.38 -23.43
C SER A 208 -4.45 -6.22 -22.97
N TYR A 209 -4.06 -7.19 -23.79
CA TYR A 209 -2.91 -8.04 -23.57
C TYR A 209 -1.60 -7.26 -23.60
N LEU A 210 -1.38 -6.39 -24.60
CA LEU A 210 -0.18 -5.54 -24.65
C LEU A 210 -0.06 -4.69 -23.40
N PHE A 211 -1.18 -4.19 -22.89
CA PHE A 211 -1.21 -3.44 -21.65
C PHE A 211 -0.82 -4.29 -20.44
N TYR A 212 -1.39 -5.49 -20.31
CA TYR A 212 -1.06 -6.44 -19.25
C TYR A 212 0.38 -6.94 -19.30
N ALA A 213 0.89 -7.21 -20.50
CA ALA A 213 2.29 -7.57 -20.73
C ALA A 213 3.21 -6.42 -20.33
N SER A 214 2.88 -5.18 -20.71
CA SER A 214 3.65 -3.98 -20.34
C SER A 214 3.68 -3.78 -18.81
N ALA A 215 2.54 -3.97 -18.13
CA ALA A 215 2.48 -3.90 -16.68
C ALA A 215 3.33 -4.99 -16.01
N THR A 216 3.29 -6.22 -16.53
CA THR A 216 4.11 -7.33 -16.03
C THR A 216 5.61 -7.08 -16.24
N LEU A 217 6.00 -6.53 -17.39
CA LEU A 217 7.39 -6.14 -17.66
C LEU A 217 7.85 -4.98 -16.78
N LEU A 218 6.96 -4.02 -16.50
CA LEU A 218 7.22 -2.93 -15.56
C LEU A 218 7.47 -3.49 -14.16
N GLU A 219 6.62 -4.39 -13.65
CA GLU A 219 6.83 -5.06 -12.37
C GLU A 219 8.15 -5.85 -12.35
N LEU A 220 8.46 -6.59 -13.42
CA LEU A 220 9.70 -7.36 -13.54
C LEU A 220 10.95 -6.47 -13.51
N SER A 221 10.86 -5.23 -14.01
CA SER A 221 11.98 -4.28 -14.00
C SER A 221 12.48 -3.94 -12.59
N PHE A 222 11.66 -4.15 -11.55
CA PHE A 222 12.07 -3.98 -10.14
C PHE A 222 13.17 -4.96 -9.72
N LEU A 223 13.39 -6.05 -10.48
CA LEU A 223 14.54 -6.94 -10.33
C LEU A 223 15.87 -6.16 -10.37
N ILE A 224 15.98 -5.14 -11.24
CA ILE A 224 17.18 -4.32 -11.39
C ILE A 224 17.54 -3.61 -10.07
N GLY A 225 16.52 -3.25 -9.27
CA GLY A 225 16.69 -2.60 -7.98
C GLY A 225 17.43 -3.47 -6.95
N PHE A 226 17.42 -4.81 -7.08
CA PHE A 226 18.19 -5.67 -6.19
C PHE A 226 19.69 -5.52 -6.39
N PHE A 227 20.12 -5.33 -7.64
CA PHE A 227 21.54 -5.27 -8.01
C PHE A 227 22.11 -3.86 -7.94
N THR A 228 21.30 -2.83 -8.15
CA THR A 228 21.79 -1.45 -8.18
C THR A 228 20.76 -0.43 -7.72
N LYS A 229 21.26 0.67 -7.12
CA LYS A 229 20.45 1.84 -6.73
C LYS A 229 20.44 2.94 -7.79
N LYS A 230 21.24 2.80 -8.85
CA LYS A 230 21.40 3.82 -9.91
C LYS A 230 20.06 4.16 -10.57
N TYR A 231 19.17 3.17 -10.67
CA TYR A 231 17.89 3.29 -11.36
C TYR A 231 16.69 3.54 -10.42
N ASP A 232 16.90 3.77 -9.11
CA ASP A 232 15.80 3.96 -8.15
C ASP A 232 14.86 5.11 -8.56
N LYS A 233 15.38 6.17 -9.19
CA LYS A 233 14.54 7.26 -9.73
C LYS A 233 13.61 6.79 -10.85
N ILE A 234 14.09 5.92 -11.74
CA ILE A 234 13.28 5.36 -12.83
C ILE A 234 12.24 4.40 -12.25
N LEU A 235 12.62 3.58 -11.26
CA LEU A 235 11.69 2.69 -10.55
C LEU A 235 10.59 3.47 -9.83
N ILE A 236 10.87 4.67 -9.31
CA ILE A 236 9.84 5.57 -8.77
C ILE A 236 8.85 6.01 -9.86
N VAL A 237 9.33 6.36 -11.05
CA VAL A 237 8.45 6.73 -12.18
C VAL A 237 7.58 5.54 -12.59
N PHE A 238 8.17 4.35 -12.70
CA PHE A 238 7.44 3.12 -12.98
C PHE A 238 6.38 2.82 -11.91
N PHE A 239 6.73 2.98 -10.64
CA PHE A 239 5.78 2.86 -9.54
C PHE A 239 4.62 3.86 -9.66
N CYS A 240 4.89 5.13 -9.98
CA CYS A 240 3.82 6.13 -10.14
C CYS A 240 2.91 5.82 -11.34
N LEU A 241 3.49 5.34 -12.45
CA LEU A 241 2.72 4.88 -13.60
C LEU A 241 1.83 3.70 -13.22
N PHE A 242 2.38 2.70 -12.51
CA PHE A 242 1.63 1.55 -12.00
C PHE A 242 0.44 1.99 -11.13
N LEU A 243 0.67 2.87 -10.14
CA LEU A 243 -0.41 3.40 -9.28
C LEU A 243 -1.52 4.10 -10.09
N THR A 244 -1.14 4.86 -11.12
CA THR A 244 -2.09 5.60 -11.96
C THR A 244 -2.95 4.65 -12.77
N PHE A 245 -2.32 3.63 -13.37
CA PHE A 245 -3.03 2.66 -14.21
C PHE A 245 -3.89 1.69 -13.41
N ASP A 246 -3.43 1.23 -12.25
CA ASP A 246 -4.24 0.41 -11.36
C ASP A 246 -5.47 1.18 -10.86
N TYR A 247 -5.31 2.46 -10.54
CA TYR A 247 -6.45 3.29 -10.17
C TYR A 247 -7.42 3.48 -11.35
N PHE A 248 -6.91 3.83 -12.53
CA PHE A 248 -7.75 4.17 -13.68
C PHE A 248 -8.41 2.95 -14.34
N LEU A 249 -7.70 1.83 -14.52
CA LEU A 249 -8.23 0.66 -15.21
C LEU A 249 -8.78 -0.41 -14.26
N MET A 250 -8.09 -0.67 -13.16
CA MET A 250 -8.48 -1.73 -12.22
C MET A 250 -9.43 -1.20 -11.14
N GLY A 251 -9.54 0.12 -10.97
CA GLY A 251 -10.31 0.73 -9.88
C GLY A 251 -9.70 0.49 -8.50
N ILE A 252 -8.45 0.01 -8.43
CA ILE A 252 -7.77 -0.31 -7.18
C ILE A 252 -6.90 0.88 -6.77
N ASN A 253 -7.16 1.41 -5.57
CA ASN A 253 -6.42 2.54 -5.05
C ASN A 253 -5.24 2.08 -4.20
N TYR A 254 -4.04 2.03 -4.79
CA TYR A 254 -2.78 1.72 -4.10
C TYR A 254 -2.00 2.95 -3.62
N THR A 255 -2.61 4.15 -3.55
CA THR A 255 -1.91 5.38 -3.10
C THR A 255 -1.31 5.26 -1.69
N GLN A 256 -1.81 4.33 -0.89
CA GLN A 256 -1.28 3.94 0.41
C GLN A 256 0.16 3.41 0.34
N TRP A 257 0.63 2.96 -0.82
CA TRP A 257 2.01 2.50 -1.03
C TRP A 257 3.02 3.64 -1.20
N LEU A 258 2.57 4.90 -1.34
CA LEU A 258 3.43 6.08 -1.52
C LEU A 258 4.60 6.20 -0.51
N PRO A 259 4.48 5.80 0.77
CA PRO A 259 5.62 5.83 1.69
C PRO A 259 6.83 5.01 1.22
N PHE A 260 6.63 3.90 0.48
CA PHE A 260 7.73 3.11 -0.07
C PHE A 260 8.53 3.87 -1.14
N MET A 261 7.93 4.85 -1.82
CA MET A 261 8.65 5.75 -2.72
C MET A 261 9.77 6.48 -1.97
N GLY A 262 9.54 6.83 -0.71
CA GLY A 262 10.56 7.42 0.15
C GLY A 262 11.74 6.47 0.36
N CYS A 263 11.50 5.17 0.56
CA CYS A 263 12.55 4.17 0.72
C CYS A 263 13.48 4.14 -0.50
N LEU A 264 12.94 4.21 -1.72
CA LEU A 264 13.73 4.30 -2.96
C LEU A 264 14.46 5.64 -3.10
N TYR A 265 13.82 6.75 -2.73
CA TYR A 265 14.43 8.07 -2.91
C TYR A 265 15.59 8.33 -1.94
N PHE A 266 15.43 7.90 -0.68
CA PHE A 266 16.42 8.14 0.38
C PHE A 266 17.48 7.03 0.50
N SER A 267 17.32 5.86 -0.14
CA SER A 267 18.34 4.79 -0.20
C SER A 267 19.66 5.21 -0.89
N LYS A 268 19.60 6.28 -1.71
CA LYS A 268 20.74 6.80 -2.48
C LYS A 268 21.85 7.40 -1.61
N TYR A 269 21.52 7.80 -0.38
CA TYR A 269 22.49 8.38 0.54
C TYR A 269 23.39 7.27 1.10
N LYS A 270 24.69 7.53 1.20
CA LYS A 270 25.66 6.61 1.80
C LYS A 270 25.74 6.82 3.30
N LEU A 271 26.11 5.78 4.04
CA LEU A 271 26.47 5.91 5.44
C LEU A 271 27.73 6.80 5.55
N ASP A 272 27.79 7.63 6.59
CA ASP A 272 29.06 8.23 7.01
C ASP A 272 29.85 7.15 7.78
N GLU A 273 31.06 6.84 7.32
CA GLU A 273 31.92 5.78 7.89
C GLU A 273 32.78 6.29 9.06
N SER A 274 32.56 7.54 9.49
CA SER A 274 33.24 8.18 10.63
C SER A 274 32.85 7.59 11.98
#